data_AF-A0A936VZ51-F1
#
_entry.id   AF-A0A936VZ51-F1
#
_cell.length_a   1.000
_cell.length_b   1.000
_cell.length_c   1.000
_cell.angle_alpha   90.00
_cell.angle_beta   90.00
_cell.angle_gamma   90.00
#
_symmetry.space_group_name_H-M   'P 1'
#
loop_
_entity.id
_entity.type
_entity.pdbx_description
1 polymer ?
#
loop_
_entity_poly.entity_id
_entity_poly.type
_entity_poly.pdbx_seq_one_letter_code
_entity_poly.pdbx_strand_id
1 'polypeptide(L)'
;MGLTSQSRAQANPKQVLAANREHWTIENRCHWVIDWNFDEDRSRIRTGKGPENVSRLRRFAVGVLSMFSDGKTSIKEKMAKLNRNTRMVFDYLRMTKNSTRLAAV
;
A
#
# COMPACT_ATOMS: atom_id res chain seq x y z
N MET A 1 5.43 6.93 -16.11
CA MET A 1 4.39 7.85 -16.61
C MET A 1 4.59 8.06 -18.09
N GLY A 2 3.70 7.50 -18.93
CA GLY A 2 3.85 7.43 -20.39
C GLY A 2 3.46 8.69 -21.17
N LEU A 3 3.51 9.86 -20.53
CA LEU A 3 3.16 11.15 -21.18
C LEU A 3 4.14 11.50 -22.32
N THR A 4 5.39 11.05 -22.22
CA THR A 4 6.43 11.24 -23.24
C THR A 4 6.35 10.24 -24.40
N SER A 5 5.54 9.18 -24.26
CA SER A 5 5.33 8.15 -25.30
C SER A 5 4.06 8.39 -26.13
N GLN A 6 3.27 9.42 -25.80
CA GLN A 6 1.99 9.74 -26.45
C GLN A 6 2.21 10.87 -27.46
N SER A 7 1.61 10.76 -28.66
CA SER A 7 1.66 11.85 -29.64
C SER A 7 0.83 13.06 -29.18
N ARG A 8 1.10 14.27 -29.71
CA ARG A 8 0.34 15.50 -29.37
C ARG A 8 -1.17 15.35 -29.56
N ALA A 9 -1.62 14.49 -30.48
CA ALA A 9 -3.04 14.19 -30.69
C ALA A 9 -3.65 13.29 -29.60
N GLN A 10 -2.83 12.46 -28.95
CA GLN A 10 -3.25 11.52 -27.89
C GLN A 10 -3.02 12.05 -26.46
N ALA A 11 -2.32 13.18 -26.33
CA ALA A 11 -2.04 13.85 -25.06
C ALA A 11 -2.75 15.22 -24.99
N ASN A 12 -4.08 15.24 -25.18
CA ASN A 12 -4.83 16.48 -25.03
C ASN A 12 -4.74 16.99 -23.56
N PRO A 13 -4.93 18.30 -23.30
CA PRO A 13 -4.78 18.86 -21.95
C PRO A 13 -5.65 18.19 -20.87
N LYS A 14 -6.88 17.77 -21.20
CA LYS A 14 -7.76 17.03 -20.28
C LYS A 14 -7.23 15.64 -19.95
N GLN A 15 -6.67 14.92 -20.94
CA GLN A 15 -6.08 13.60 -20.75
C GLN A 15 -4.81 13.67 -19.89
N VAL A 16 -3.97 14.68 -20.12
CA VAL A 16 -2.78 14.93 -19.29
C VAL A 16 -3.17 15.25 -17.86
N LEU A 17 -4.19 16.09 -17.65
CA LEU A 17 -4.70 16.41 -16.32
C LEU A 17 -5.27 15.18 -15.60
N ALA A 18 -6.03 14.34 -16.30
CA ALA A 18 -6.58 13.10 -15.74
C ALA A 18 -5.46 12.14 -15.33
N ALA A 19 -4.49 11.90 -16.21
CA ALA A 19 -3.33 11.05 -15.92
C ALA A 19 -2.51 11.57 -14.73
N ASN A 20 -2.36 12.89 -14.61
CA ASN A 20 -1.68 13.51 -13.47
C ASN A 20 -2.47 13.26 -12.16
N ARG A 21 -3.79 13.44 -12.16
CA ARG A 21 -4.63 13.15 -10.98
C ARG A 21 -4.61 11.67 -10.57
N GLU A 22 -4.63 10.76 -11.54
CA GLU A 22 -4.51 9.33 -11.28
C GLU A 22 -3.14 8.99 -10.69
N HIS A 23 -2.06 9.62 -11.19
CA HIS A 23 -0.72 9.48 -10.63
C HIS A 23 -0.67 9.85 -9.15
N TRP A 24 -1.16 11.06 -8.83
CA TRP A 24 -1.18 11.57 -7.47
C TRP A 24 -2.07 10.72 -6.58
N THR A 25 -3.09 10.05 -7.14
CA THR A 25 -3.93 9.12 -6.36
C THR A 25 -3.14 7.90 -5.90
N ILE A 26 -2.23 7.38 -6.73
CA ILE A 26 -1.34 6.27 -6.37
C ILE A 26 -0.37 6.71 -5.27
N GLU A 27 0.25 7.88 -5.44
CA GLU A 27 1.22 8.42 -4.49
C GLU A 27 0.56 8.77 -3.15
N ASN A 28 -0.60 9.41 -3.17
CA ASN A 28 -1.32 9.81 -1.96
C ASN A 28 -1.89 8.60 -1.18
N ARG A 29 -2.22 7.49 -1.86
CA ARG A 29 -2.73 6.28 -1.18
C ARG A 29 -1.62 5.34 -0.70
N CYS A 30 -0.54 5.23 -1.46
CA CYS A 30 0.55 4.30 -1.16
C CYS A 30 1.63 4.97 -0.30
N HIS A 31 2.16 6.11 -0.75
CA HIS A 31 3.31 6.76 -0.13
C HIS A 31 2.97 7.31 1.25
N TRP A 32 1.89 8.09 1.35
CA TRP A 32 1.46 8.68 2.63
C TRP A 32 1.22 7.62 3.72
N VAL A 33 0.64 6.48 3.35
CA VAL A 33 0.38 5.38 4.29
C VAL A 33 1.68 4.75 4.76
N ILE A 34 2.66 4.61 3.87
CA ILE A 34 3.96 4.03 4.24
C ILE A 34 4.75 5.00 5.10
N ASP A 35 4.82 6.27 4.73
CA ASP A 35 5.53 7.30 5.50
C ASP A 35 4.93 7.44 6.90
N TRP A 36 3.59 7.50 7.00
CA TRP A 36 2.91 7.75 8.26
C TRP A 36 2.88 6.54 9.20
N ASN A 37 2.75 5.31 8.66
CA ASN A 37 2.59 4.11 9.50
C ASN A 37 3.90 3.35 9.72
N PHE A 38 4.86 3.45 8.81
CA PHE A 38 6.15 2.75 8.90
C PHE A 38 7.33 3.69 9.14
N ASP A 39 7.08 4.99 9.21
CA ASP A 39 8.11 6.01 9.46
C ASP A 39 9.27 5.89 8.47
N GLU A 40 8.93 5.62 7.20
CA GLU A 40 9.89 5.23 6.16
C GLU A 40 10.95 6.32 5.95
N ASP A 41 10.57 7.59 5.95
CA ASP A 41 11.48 8.74 5.85
C ASP A 41 12.53 8.79 6.97
N ARG A 42 12.17 8.37 8.19
CA ARG A 42 13.10 8.35 9.33
C ARG A 42 13.86 7.03 9.45
N SER A 43 13.64 6.08 8.54
CA SER A 43 14.31 4.78 8.58
C SER A 43 15.83 4.93 8.40
N ARG A 44 16.60 4.38 9.35
CA ARG A 44 18.09 4.45 9.34
C ARG A 44 18.75 3.33 8.55
N ILE A 45 17.97 2.47 7.91
CA ILE A 45 18.46 1.34 7.12
C ILE A 45 19.12 1.90 5.87
N ARG A 46 20.44 1.73 5.74
CA ARG A 46 21.25 2.29 4.64
C ARG A 46 22.24 1.30 4.00
N THR A 47 22.27 0.06 4.49
CA THR A 47 23.30 -0.92 4.10
C THR A 47 22.79 -1.86 3.02
N GLY A 48 23.59 -2.04 1.95
CA GLY A 48 23.34 -3.02 0.88
C GLY A 48 21.94 -2.90 0.27
N LYS A 49 21.26 -4.04 0.09
CA LYS A 49 19.87 -4.10 -0.43
C LYS A 49 18.80 -3.88 0.67
N GLY A 50 19.20 -3.50 1.88
CA GLY A 50 18.31 -3.28 3.01
C GLY A 50 17.18 -2.28 2.74
N PRO A 51 17.47 -1.05 2.25
CA PRO A 51 16.44 -0.06 1.96
C PRO A 51 15.38 -0.56 0.98
N GLU A 52 15.82 -1.19 -0.12
CA GLU A 52 14.95 -1.72 -1.16
C GLU A 52 14.08 -2.88 -0.64
N ASN A 53 14.69 -3.85 0.05
CA ASN A 53 13.98 -5.00 0.58
C ASN A 53 12.91 -4.58 1.57
N VAL A 54 13.22 -3.64 2.46
CA VAL A 54 12.28 -3.16 3.47
C VAL A 54 11.15 -2.35 2.82
N SER A 55 11.45 -1.50 1.84
CA SER A 55 10.41 -0.77 1.11
C SER A 55 9.44 -1.73 0.39
N ARG A 56 9.96 -2.81 -0.23
CA ARG A 56 9.11 -3.86 -0.83
C ARG A 56 8.21 -4.55 0.21
N LEU A 57 8.74 -4.89 1.38
CA LEU A 57 7.97 -5.51 2.46
C LEU A 57 6.89 -4.57 3.01
N ARG A 58 7.20 -3.28 3.18
CA ARG A 58 6.20 -2.27 3.60
C ARG A 58 5.07 -2.15 2.60
N ARG A 59 5.41 -2.04 1.30
CA ARG A 59 4.41 -2.00 0.21
C ARG A 59 3.55 -3.26 0.19
N PHE A 60 4.16 -4.43 0.37
CA PHE A 60 3.42 -5.69 0.49
C PHE A 60 2.43 -5.68 1.66
N ALA A 61 2.88 -5.26 2.85
CA ALA A 61 2.02 -5.16 4.03
C ALA A 61 0.84 -4.21 3.81
N VAL A 62 1.07 -3.01 3.25
CA VAL A 62 0.00 -2.07 2.89
C VAL A 62 -0.96 -2.68 1.87
N GLY A 63 -0.45 -3.39 0.86
CA GLY A 63 -1.26 -4.12 -0.11
C GLY A 63 -2.21 -5.12 0.54
N VAL A 64 -1.70 -5.97 1.44
CA VAL A 64 -2.53 -6.93 2.19
C VAL A 64 -3.61 -6.21 3.00
N LEU A 65 -3.25 -5.16 3.74
CA LEU A 65 -4.20 -4.40 4.56
C LEU A 65 -5.29 -3.71 3.72
N SER A 66 -4.92 -3.24 2.52
CA SER A 66 -5.85 -2.63 1.59
C SER A 66 -6.87 -3.62 1.03
N MET A 67 -6.49 -4.89 0.87
CA MET A 67 -7.39 -5.96 0.39
C MET A 67 -8.50 -6.29 1.39
N PHE A 68 -8.20 -6.19 2.68
CA PHE A 68 -9.18 -6.37 3.76
C PHE A 68 -9.82 -5.03 4.17
N SER A 69 -9.65 -3.96 3.39
CA SER A 69 -10.22 -2.64 3.66
C SER A 69 -11.73 -2.63 3.46
N ASP A 70 -12.44 -2.31 4.52
CA ASP A 70 -13.90 -2.30 4.64
C ASP A 70 -14.48 -0.88 4.64
N GLY A 71 -13.65 0.13 4.33
CA GLY A 71 -14.01 1.56 4.29
C GLY A 71 -14.28 2.20 5.66
N LYS A 72 -14.51 1.40 6.70
CA LYS A 72 -14.79 1.85 8.07
C LYS A 72 -13.55 1.96 8.94
N THR A 73 -12.56 1.09 8.70
CA THR A 73 -11.36 1.02 9.54
C THR A 73 -10.13 1.54 8.79
N SER A 74 -9.42 2.49 9.39
CA SER A 74 -8.18 3.03 8.81
C SER A 74 -7.04 1.99 8.84
N ILE A 75 -6.08 2.13 7.92
CA ILE A 75 -4.89 1.25 7.87
C ILE A 75 -4.10 1.33 9.18
N LYS A 76 -4.01 2.52 9.79
CA LYS A 76 -3.36 2.75 11.09
C LYS A 76 -3.99 1.88 12.18
N GLU A 77 -5.31 1.83 12.25
CA GLU A 77 -6.02 1.05 13.25
C GLU A 77 -5.83 -0.45 13.04
N LYS A 78 -5.83 -0.92 11.78
CA LYS A 78 -5.53 -2.33 11.46
C LYS A 78 -4.10 -2.70 11.84
N MET A 79 -3.13 -1.84 11.51
CA MET A 79 -1.74 -2.00 11.94
C MET A 79 -1.63 -2.10 13.46
N ALA A 80 -2.31 -1.21 14.20
CA ALA A 80 -2.31 -1.25 15.67
C ALA A 80 -2.91 -2.55 16.23
N LYS A 81 -4.00 -3.07 15.63
CA LYS A 81 -4.60 -4.36 16.01
C LYS A 81 -3.66 -5.52 15.75
N LEU A 82 -3.02 -5.56 14.58
CA LEU A 82 -2.06 -6.61 14.21
C LEU A 82 -0.80 -6.58 15.08
N ASN A 83 -0.29 -5.39 15.41
CA ASN A 83 0.89 -5.25 16.27
C ASN A 83 0.62 -5.75 17.70
N ARG A 84 -0.61 -5.62 18.19
CA ARG A 84 -1.03 -6.15 19.49
C ARG A 84 -1.37 -7.64 19.46
N ASN A 85 -1.57 -8.23 18.29
CA ASN A 85 -1.94 -9.64 18.15
C ASN A 85 -1.30 -10.27 16.89
N THR A 86 -0.09 -10.79 17.05
CA THR A 86 0.68 -11.43 15.98
C THR A 86 -0.08 -12.62 15.36
N ARG A 87 -0.95 -13.31 16.10
CA ARG A 87 -1.75 -14.42 15.55
C ARG A 87 -2.67 -13.96 14.42
N MET A 88 -3.24 -12.76 14.55
CA MET A 88 -4.10 -12.18 13.51
C MET A 88 -3.34 -11.89 12.21
N VAL A 89 -2.02 -11.69 12.26
CA VAL A 89 -1.21 -11.53 11.04
C VAL A 89 -1.29 -12.80 10.18
N PHE A 90 -1.17 -13.97 10.81
CA PHE A 90 -1.33 -15.25 10.10
C PHE A 90 -2.74 -15.44 9.57
N ASP A 91 -3.76 -14.93 10.28
CA ASP A 91 -5.14 -14.98 9.81
C ASP A 91 -5.30 -14.16 8.51
N TYR A 92 -4.74 -12.94 8.47
CA TYR A 92 -4.73 -12.06 7.29
C TYR A 92 -3.94 -12.66 6.12
N LEU A 93 -2.85 -13.38 6.39
CA LEU A 93 -2.07 -14.10 5.38
C LEU A 93 -2.72 -15.41 4.92
N ARG A 94 -3.90 -15.74 5.43
CA ARG A 94 -4.61 -17.00 5.17
C ARG A 94 -3.83 -18.26 5.56
N MET A 95 -3.00 -18.16 6.58
CA MET A 95 -2.13 -19.24 7.05
C MET A 95 -2.73 -20.03 8.23
N THR A 96 -3.92 -19.69 8.71
CA THR A 96 -4.59 -20.42 9.79
C THR A 96 -5.95 -20.98 9.36
N LYS A 97 -6.43 -21.97 10.11
CA LYS A 97 -7.78 -22.54 9.93
C LYS A 97 -8.91 -21.53 10.17
N ASN A 98 -8.65 -20.40 10.84
CA ASN A 98 -9.65 -19.35 11.06
C ASN A 98 -9.83 -18.44 9.84
N SER A 99 -8.82 -18.37 8.97
CA SER A 99 -8.83 -17.54 7.76
C SER A 99 -9.88 -17.96 6.73
N THR A 100 -10.27 -19.24 6.71
CA THR A 100 -11.27 -19.78 5.78
C THR A 100 -12.71 -19.41 6.13
N ARG A 101 -12.99 -19.00 7.39
CA ARG A 101 -14.32 -18.56 7.81
C ARG A 101 -14.72 -17.17 7.29
N LEU A 102 -13.74 -16.28 7.07
CA LEU A 102 -13.98 -14.93 6.55
C LEU A 102 -14.33 -14.90 5.04
N ALA A 103 -14.13 -16.01 4.33
CA ALA A 103 -14.43 -16.12 2.90
C ALA A 103 -15.82 -16.74 2.59
N ALA A 104 -16.59 -17.11 3.61
CA ALA A 104 -17.84 -17.86 3.48
C ALA A 104 -19.11 -17.03 3.73
N VAL A 105 -19.04 -15.69 3.60
CA VAL A 105 -20.19 -14.78 3.68
C VAL A 105 -20.26 -13.94 2.42
#